data_AF-A0A2C9KH39-F1
#
_entry.id   AF-A0A2C9KH39-F1
#
_cell.length_a   1.000
_cell.length_b   1.000
_cell.length_c   1.000
_cell.angle_alpha   90.00
_cell.angle_beta   90.00
_cell.angle_gamma   90.00
#
_symmetry.space_group_name_H-M   'P 1'
#
loop_
_entity.id
_entity.type
_entity.pdbx_description
1 polymer ?
#
loop_
_entity_poly.entity_id
_entity_poly.type
_entity_poly.pdbx_seq_one_letter_code
_entity_poly.pdbx_strand_id
1 'polypeptide(L)'
;MRYQSTRGGVQDVEFKDVLLSGYANDGGMFLPMSTPTVSIATLQKWSALSFEDLAYEVTSLYIEEKDIPSTDLKDIYHKAFSTFKVPDVVPIKKLSDRLTIAELFHGRSLAFKDLAMSCLGQFYNYFLTKSQEHLTLVVCTSGDTGSSAIESVRGLHLVDIVVILPRGRCTLIQERQMTTVLDNNVHVFRGIKANYYSMG
;
A
#
# COMPACT_ATOMS: atom_id res chain seq x y z
N MET A 1 9.04 -14.34 -10.83
CA MET A 1 9.77 -13.11 -10.59
C MET A 1 10.68 -13.26 -9.39
N ARG A 2 11.90 -12.73 -9.49
CA ARG A 2 12.86 -12.60 -8.39
C ARG A 2 13.27 -11.14 -8.30
N TYR A 3 13.72 -10.71 -7.12
CA TYR A 3 14.06 -9.32 -6.85
C TYR A 3 15.53 -9.16 -6.48
N GLN A 4 16.08 -8.00 -6.78
CA GLN A 4 17.45 -7.62 -6.46
C GLN A 4 17.50 -6.21 -5.88
N SER A 5 18.50 -5.94 -5.06
CA SER A 5 18.77 -4.60 -4.55
C SER A 5 19.31 -3.70 -5.66
N THR A 6 18.91 -2.43 -5.64
CA THR A 6 19.50 -1.38 -6.48
C THR A 6 20.99 -1.16 -6.24
N ARG A 7 21.55 -1.67 -5.15
CA ARG A 7 22.99 -1.62 -4.83
C ARG A 7 23.74 -2.91 -5.17
N GLY A 8 23.03 -3.94 -5.65
CA GLY A 8 23.58 -5.19 -6.15
C GLY A 8 24.12 -6.17 -5.09
N GLY A 9 24.12 -5.79 -3.80
CA GLY A 9 24.62 -6.62 -2.70
C GLY A 9 23.64 -7.70 -2.23
N VAL A 10 22.38 -7.62 -2.65
CA VAL A 10 21.33 -8.62 -2.41
C VAL A 10 20.65 -8.94 -3.73
N GLN A 11 20.49 -10.23 -4.04
CA GLN A 11 19.87 -10.73 -5.28
C GLN A 11 19.02 -11.97 -4.98
N ASP A 12 18.23 -12.38 -5.97
CA ASP A 12 17.41 -13.59 -5.92
C ASP A 12 16.48 -13.66 -4.70
N VAL A 13 15.78 -12.56 -4.41
CA VAL A 13 14.84 -12.44 -3.27
C VAL A 13 13.41 -12.71 -3.72
N GLU A 14 12.63 -13.41 -2.88
CA GLU A 14 11.21 -13.71 -3.16
C GLU A 14 10.32 -12.49 -2.88
N PHE A 15 9.13 -12.44 -3.50
CA PHE A 15 8.19 -11.34 -3.28
C PHE A 15 7.81 -11.14 -1.80
N LYS A 16 7.55 -12.24 -1.08
CA LYS A 16 7.21 -12.21 0.37
C LYS A 16 8.29 -11.50 1.18
N ASP A 17 9.55 -11.86 0.95
CA ASP A 17 10.67 -11.31 1.70
C ASP A 17 10.89 -9.84 1.37
N VAL A 18 10.74 -9.44 0.11
CA VAL A 18 10.75 -8.03 -0.29
C VAL A 18 9.68 -7.23 0.44
N LEU A 19 8.45 -7.76 0.47
CA LEU A 19 7.29 -7.11 1.09
C LEU A 19 7.49 -6.90 2.60
N LEU A 20 8.04 -7.90 3.31
CA LEU A 20 8.22 -7.86 4.76
C LEU A 20 9.49 -7.12 5.20
N SER A 21 10.53 -7.08 4.36
CA SER A 21 11.80 -6.42 4.70
C SER A 21 11.74 -4.90 4.50
N GLY A 22 10.99 -4.43 3.50
CA GLY A 22 10.90 -3.01 3.13
C GLY A 22 12.14 -2.45 2.43
N TYR A 23 13.34 -2.67 3.00
CA TYR A 23 14.63 -2.30 2.43
C TYR A 23 15.55 -3.52 2.31
N ALA A 24 16.50 -3.46 1.36
CA ALA A 24 17.54 -4.46 1.26
C ALA A 24 18.60 -4.25 2.35
N ASN A 25 19.23 -5.34 2.81
CA ASN A 25 20.25 -5.30 3.86
C ASN A 25 21.50 -4.48 3.48
N ASP A 26 21.71 -4.21 2.20
CA ASP A 26 22.77 -3.33 1.70
C ASP A 26 22.37 -1.83 1.65
N GLY A 27 21.18 -1.50 2.17
CA GLY A 27 20.58 -0.17 2.18
C GLY A 27 20.01 0.27 0.82
N GLY A 28 19.88 -0.63 -0.14
CA GLY A 28 19.19 -0.39 -1.40
C GLY A 28 17.69 -0.62 -1.33
N MET A 29 17.01 -0.40 -2.45
CA MET A 29 15.61 -0.76 -2.65
C MET A 29 15.52 -2.02 -3.52
N PHE A 30 14.47 -2.81 -3.34
CA PHE A 30 14.24 -3.96 -4.20
C PHE A 30 13.61 -3.54 -5.54
N LEU A 31 14.14 -4.09 -6.62
CA LEU A 31 13.57 -4.04 -7.97
C LEU A 31 13.44 -5.46 -8.51
N PRO A 32 12.45 -5.73 -9.38
CA PRO A 32 12.40 -7.01 -10.08
C PRO A 32 13.65 -7.18 -10.94
N MET A 33 14.18 -8.40 -11.05
CA MET A 33 15.37 -8.69 -11.85
C MET A 33 15.15 -8.45 -13.35
N SER A 34 13.89 -8.39 -13.80
CA SER A 34 13.50 -7.98 -15.14
C SER A 34 12.17 -7.23 -15.11
N THR A 35 11.97 -6.32 -16.06
CA THR A 35 10.68 -5.65 -16.26
C THR A 35 9.85 -6.46 -17.26
N PRO A 36 8.66 -6.96 -16.89
CA PRO A 36 7.78 -7.68 -17.80
C PRO A 36 7.35 -6.81 -18.99
N THR A 37 7.22 -7.41 -20.17
CA THR A 37 6.72 -6.73 -21.38
C THR A 37 5.27 -7.13 -21.64
N VAL A 38 4.41 -6.16 -21.91
CA VAL A 38 3.00 -6.38 -22.25
C VAL A 38 2.78 -6.07 -23.73
N SER A 39 2.19 -7.01 -24.47
CA SER A 39 1.91 -6.83 -25.90
C SER A 39 0.76 -5.84 -26.15
N ILE A 40 0.72 -5.22 -27.33
CA ILE A 40 -0.40 -4.36 -27.74
C ILE A 40 -1.74 -5.12 -27.70
N ALA A 41 -1.74 -6.38 -28.14
CA ALA A 41 -2.95 -7.23 -28.09
C ALA A 41 -3.42 -7.47 -26.65
N THR A 42 -2.50 -7.63 -25.70
CA THR A 42 -2.82 -7.74 -24.28
C THR A 42 -3.37 -6.42 -23.73
N LEU A 43 -2.74 -5.28 -24.04
CA LEU A 43 -3.23 -3.95 -23.65
C LEU A 43 -4.65 -3.68 -24.17
N GLN A 44 -4.96 -4.10 -25.39
CA GLN A 44 -6.31 -3.97 -25.96
C GLN A 44 -7.33 -4.79 -25.15
N LYS A 45 -6.99 -6.00 -24.71
CA LYS A 45 -7.86 -6.81 -23.84
C LYS A 45 -8.04 -6.17 -22.47
N TRP A 46 -6.95 -5.66 -21.90
CA TRP A 46 -6.94 -5.02 -20.59
C TRP A 46 -7.72 -3.70 -20.55
N SER A 47 -7.94 -3.05 -21.70
CA SER A 47 -8.71 -1.79 -21.77
C SER A 47 -10.17 -1.91 -21.34
N ALA A 48 -10.72 -3.13 -21.31
CA ALA A 48 -12.09 -3.40 -20.89
C ALA A 48 -12.20 -3.90 -19.44
N LEU A 49 -11.08 -4.04 -18.72
CA LEU A 49 -11.07 -4.55 -17.35
C LEU A 49 -11.51 -3.49 -16.34
N SER A 50 -12.07 -3.96 -15.23
CA SER A 50 -12.23 -3.14 -14.04
C SER A 50 -10.86 -2.72 -13.47
N PHE A 51 -10.83 -1.70 -12.62
CA PHE A 51 -9.58 -1.30 -11.95
C PHE A 51 -8.98 -2.44 -11.12
N GLU A 52 -9.85 -3.21 -10.43
CA GLU A 52 -9.47 -4.37 -9.61
C GLU A 52 -8.83 -5.47 -10.47
N ASP A 53 -9.49 -5.85 -11.57
CA ASP A 53 -8.98 -6.89 -12.48
C ASP A 53 -7.68 -6.44 -13.15
N LEU A 54 -7.58 -5.16 -13.54
CA LEU A 54 -6.36 -4.62 -14.12
C LEU A 54 -5.21 -4.62 -13.11
N ALA A 55 -5.47 -4.27 -11.85
CA ALA A 55 -4.47 -4.32 -10.78
C ALA A 55 -3.98 -5.76 -10.58
N TYR A 56 -4.89 -6.74 -10.56
CA TYR A 56 -4.54 -8.16 -10.52
C TYR A 56 -3.65 -8.56 -11.72
N GLU A 57 -4.06 -8.25 -12.96
CA GLU A 57 -3.33 -8.64 -14.18
C GLU A 57 -1.91 -8.04 -14.20
N VAL A 58 -1.77 -6.76 -13.87
CA VAL A 58 -0.47 -6.07 -13.85
C VAL A 58 0.45 -6.65 -12.78
N THR A 59 -0.08 -6.90 -11.57
CA THR A 59 0.73 -7.38 -10.45
C THR A 59 1.07 -8.86 -10.53
N SER A 60 0.23 -9.67 -11.19
CA SER A 60 0.52 -11.07 -11.52
C SER A 60 1.78 -11.22 -12.41
N LEU A 61 2.22 -10.16 -13.09
CA LEU A 61 3.50 -10.17 -13.81
C LEU A 61 4.72 -10.10 -12.88
N TYR A 62 4.53 -9.65 -11.65
CA TYR A 62 5.57 -9.44 -10.65
C TYR A 62 5.51 -10.45 -9.49
N ILE A 63 4.42 -11.20 -9.35
CA ILE A 63 4.22 -12.18 -8.28
C ILE A 63 4.05 -13.56 -8.92
N GLU A 64 4.83 -14.56 -8.49
CA GLU A 64 4.66 -15.91 -9.03
C GLU A 64 3.43 -16.60 -8.41
N GLU A 65 2.73 -17.42 -9.21
CA GLU A 65 1.58 -18.21 -8.76
C GLU A 65 1.92 -19.12 -7.57
N LYS A 66 3.20 -19.52 -7.45
CA LYS A 66 3.69 -20.32 -6.31
C LYS A 66 3.74 -19.53 -5.00
N ASP A 67 3.90 -18.21 -5.08
CA ASP A 67 3.99 -17.31 -3.93
C ASP A 67 2.58 -16.94 -3.46
N ILE A 68 1.71 -16.59 -4.41
CA ILE A 68 0.30 -16.28 -4.19
C ILE A 68 -0.52 -16.88 -5.34
N PRO A 69 -1.36 -17.90 -5.08
CA PRO A 69 -2.27 -18.42 -6.09
C PRO A 69 -3.22 -17.34 -6.62
N SER A 70 -3.59 -17.41 -7.88
CA SER A 70 -4.47 -16.46 -8.56
C SER A 70 -5.80 -16.22 -7.84
N THR A 71 -6.38 -17.25 -7.22
CA THR A 71 -7.59 -17.12 -6.41
C THR A 71 -7.38 -16.22 -5.20
N ASP A 72 -6.23 -16.39 -4.52
CA ASP A 72 -5.88 -15.65 -3.32
C ASP A 72 -5.49 -14.20 -3.69
N LEU A 73 -4.77 -14.01 -4.79
CA LEU A 73 -4.38 -12.68 -5.27
C LEU A 73 -5.60 -11.84 -5.69
N LYS A 74 -6.60 -12.45 -6.34
CA LYS A 74 -7.87 -11.77 -6.64
C LYS A 74 -8.62 -11.35 -5.37
N ASP A 75 -8.70 -12.24 -4.37
CA ASP A 75 -9.34 -11.93 -3.09
C ASP A 75 -8.63 -10.79 -2.34
N ILE A 76 -7.29 -10.72 -2.41
CA ILE A 76 -6.49 -9.60 -1.88
C ILE A 76 -6.94 -8.27 -2.51
N TYR A 77 -7.02 -8.19 -3.83
CA TYR A 77 -7.44 -6.97 -4.52
C TYR A 77 -8.91 -6.62 -4.28
N HIS A 78 -9.79 -7.62 -4.25
CA HIS A 78 -11.19 -7.44 -3.92
C HIS A 78 -11.37 -6.79 -2.55
N LYS A 79 -10.72 -7.35 -1.52
CA LYS A 79 -10.77 -6.82 -0.16
C LYS A 79 -10.17 -5.41 -0.09
N ALA A 80 -9.03 -5.18 -0.74
CA ALA A 80 -8.38 -3.87 -0.75
C ALA A 80 -9.29 -2.77 -1.31
N PHE A 81 -9.90 -3.00 -2.48
CA PHE A 81 -10.70 -1.99 -3.16
C PHE A 81 -12.16 -1.91 -2.71
N SER A 82 -12.69 -2.93 -2.02
CA SER A 82 -14.02 -2.88 -1.39
C SER A 82 -14.22 -1.71 -0.41
N THR A 83 -13.12 -1.12 0.07
CA THR A 83 -13.13 0.01 1.01
C THR A 83 -13.31 1.37 0.34
N PHE A 84 -13.23 1.44 -0.99
CA PHE A 84 -13.35 2.67 -1.77
C PHE A 84 -14.82 3.02 -2.00
N LYS A 85 -15.13 4.33 -1.97
CA LYS A 85 -16.52 4.81 -2.03
C LYS A 85 -17.14 4.79 -3.44
N VAL A 86 -16.32 4.59 -4.46
CA VAL A 86 -16.73 4.64 -5.87
C VAL A 86 -16.38 3.31 -6.55
N PRO A 87 -17.30 2.73 -7.36
CA PRO A 87 -17.05 1.43 -8.01
C PRO A 87 -15.82 1.42 -8.92
N ASP A 88 -15.54 2.53 -9.60
CA ASP A 88 -14.41 2.61 -10.55
C ASP A 88 -13.04 2.71 -9.85
N VAL A 89 -13.01 2.86 -8.52
CA VAL A 89 -11.83 3.11 -7.66
C VAL A 89 -11.10 4.43 -7.98
N VAL A 90 -10.72 4.62 -9.25
CA VAL A 90 -10.08 5.81 -9.82
C VAL A 90 -10.92 6.34 -11.00
N PRO A 91 -11.98 7.13 -10.73
CA PRO A 91 -12.75 7.78 -11.78
C PRO A 91 -11.89 8.75 -12.58
N ILE A 92 -12.05 8.72 -13.91
CA ILE A 92 -11.44 9.70 -14.82
C ILE A 92 -12.49 10.74 -15.18
N LYS A 93 -12.31 11.99 -14.73
CA LYS A 93 -13.24 13.11 -14.95
C LYS A 93 -12.69 14.09 -15.97
N LYS A 94 -13.42 14.30 -17.06
CA LYS A 94 -13.15 15.36 -18.03
C LYS A 94 -13.73 16.68 -17.50
N LEU A 95 -12.87 17.67 -17.26
CA LEU A 95 -13.28 19.02 -16.84
C LEU A 95 -13.43 19.99 -18.02
N SER A 96 -12.64 19.79 -19.08
CA SER A 96 -12.75 20.53 -20.33
C SER A 96 -12.17 19.70 -21.49
N ASP A 97 -12.20 20.22 -22.71
CA ASP A 97 -11.64 19.53 -23.88
C ASP A 97 -10.13 19.24 -23.79
N ARG A 98 -9.41 19.94 -22.91
CA ARG A 98 -7.96 19.78 -22.73
C ARG A 98 -7.56 19.40 -21.30
N LEU A 99 -8.53 19.14 -20.42
CA LEU A 99 -8.26 18.84 -19.02
C LEU A 99 -9.09 17.64 -18.54
N THR A 100 -8.37 16.61 -18.15
CA THR A 100 -8.91 15.40 -17.54
C THR A 100 -8.17 15.14 -16.23
N ILE A 101 -8.91 14.74 -15.20
CA ILE A 101 -8.39 14.45 -13.87
C ILE A 101 -8.66 12.99 -13.52
N ALA A 102 -7.65 12.29 -13.01
CA ALA A 102 -7.84 11.03 -12.32
C ALA A 102 -8.06 11.30 -10.83
N GLU A 103 -9.23 10.95 -10.32
CA GLU A 103 -9.57 11.16 -8.91
C GLU A 103 -9.03 9.99 -8.06
N LEU A 104 -7.90 10.21 -7.38
CA LEU A 104 -7.21 9.18 -6.60
C LEU A 104 -7.57 9.22 -5.10
N PHE A 105 -8.62 9.95 -4.70
CA PHE A 105 -8.91 10.29 -3.30
C PHE A 105 -10.20 9.66 -2.77
N HIS A 106 -10.66 8.57 -3.38
CA HIS A 106 -11.93 7.91 -3.00
C HIS A 106 -11.77 6.79 -1.96
N GLY A 107 -10.55 6.57 -1.47
CA GLY A 107 -10.27 5.72 -0.32
C GLY A 107 -10.69 6.36 1.01
N ARG A 108 -10.48 5.64 2.12
CA ARG A 108 -10.95 6.06 3.45
C ARG A 108 -10.24 7.29 4.00
N SER A 109 -8.96 7.47 3.68
CA SER A 109 -8.18 8.63 4.13
C SER A 109 -8.32 9.84 3.20
N LEU A 110 -8.99 9.67 2.05
CA LEU A 110 -9.13 10.69 1.01
C LEU A 110 -7.80 11.10 0.36
N ALA A 111 -6.82 10.20 0.33
CA ALA A 111 -5.51 10.41 -0.28
C ALA A 111 -5.14 9.28 -1.25
N PHE A 112 -4.34 9.61 -2.26
CA PHE A 112 -3.90 8.64 -3.28
C PHE A 112 -3.11 7.45 -2.71
N LYS A 113 -2.52 7.61 -1.51
CA LYS A 113 -1.77 6.56 -0.83
C LYS A 113 -2.64 5.34 -0.50
N ASP A 114 -3.95 5.53 -0.38
CA ASP A 114 -4.91 4.44 -0.13
C ASP A 114 -4.87 3.37 -1.23
N LEU A 115 -4.57 3.73 -2.48
CA LEU A 115 -4.51 2.77 -3.60
C LEU A 115 -3.45 1.69 -3.36
N ALA A 116 -2.27 2.10 -2.90
CA ALA A 116 -1.18 1.18 -2.61
C ALA A 116 -1.33 0.57 -1.20
N MET A 117 -1.64 1.39 -0.19
CA MET A 117 -1.65 0.94 1.20
C MET A 117 -2.79 -0.03 1.48
N SER A 118 -3.98 0.14 0.92
CA SER A 118 -5.06 -0.85 1.07
C SER A 118 -4.65 -2.22 0.54
N CYS A 119 -3.92 -2.27 -0.59
CA CYS A 119 -3.37 -3.53 -1.11
C CYS A 119 -2.29 -4.09 -0.17
N LEU A 120 -1.36 -3.24 0.27
CA LEU A 120 -0.26 -3.62 1.18
C LEU A 120 -0.79 -4.25 2.49
N GLY A 121 -1.82 -3.66 3.08
CA GLY A 121 -2.47 -4.21 4.28
C GLY A 121 -3.04 -5.61 4.06
N GLN A 122 -3.66 -5.86 2.90
CA GLN A 122 -4.16 -7.20 2.56
C GLN A 122 -3.02 -8.20 2.28
N PHE A 123 -1.92 -7.78 1.65
CA PHE A 123 -0.74 -8.62 1.49
C PHE A 123 -0.11 -9.00 2.83
N TYR A 124 0.02 -8.04 3.76
CA TYR A 124 0.48 -8.34 5.13
C TYR A 124 -0.46 -9.33 5.81
N ASN A 125 -1.77 -9.08 5.78
CA ASN A 125 -2.74 -9.99 6.36
C ASN A 125 -2.62 -11.42 5.80
N TYR A 126 -2.50 -11.55 4.48
CA TYR A 126 -2.33 -12.83 3.80
C TYR A 126 -1.08 -13.60 4.27
N PHE A 127 0.09 -12.96 4.21
CA PHE A 127 1.34 -13.64 4.53
C PHE A 127 1.47 -13.92 6.02
N LEU A 128 1.13 -12.96 6.88
CA LEU A 128 1.24 -13.10 8.34
C LEU A 128 0.24 -14.13 8.88
N THR A 129 -0.98 -14.19 8.33
CA THR A 129 -1.94 -15.24 8.70
C THR A 129 -1.42 -16.63 8.33
N LYS A 130 -0.73 -16.78 7.19
CA LYS A 130 -0.14 -18.07 6.80
C LYS A 130 1.08 -18.45 7.64
N SER A 131 1.94 -17.49 8.00
CA SER A 131 3.13 -17.76 8.82
C SER A 131 2.87 -17.75 10.33
N GLN A 132 1.73 -17.23 10.78
CA GLN A 132 1.43 -16.94 12.20
C GLN A 132 2.47 -16.01 12.84
N GLU A 133 3.09 -15.15 12.04
CA GLU A 133 4.04 -14.14 12.49
C GLU A 133 3.32 -12.83 12.83
N HIS A 134 3.94 -12.04 13.70
CA HIS A 134 3.43 -10.73 14.08
C HIS A 134 4.30 -9.61 13.52
N LEU A 135 3.67 -8.57 12.98
CA LEU A 135 4.35 -7.39 12.44
C LEU A 135 3.97 -6.14 13.25
N THR A 136 4.96 -5.38 13.71
CA THR A 136 4.72 -4.05 14.30
C THR A 136 5.24 -2.97 13.36
N LEU A 137 4.33 -2.18 12.80
CA LEU A 137 4.64 -1.04 11.95
C LEU A 137 4.88 0.20 12.80
N VAL A 138 6.01 0.87 12.60
CA VAL A 138 6.29 2.17 13.23
C VAL A 138 6.35 3.24 12.16
N VAL A 139 5.45 4.22 12.23
CA VAL A 139 5.25 5.24 11.19
C VAL A 139 5.40 6.63 11.78
N CYS A 140 6.40 7.38 11.34
CA CYS A 140 6.50 8.82 11.58
C CYS A 140 5.81 9.57 10.43
N THR A 141 4.87 10.47 10.75
CA THR A 141 4.08 11.18 9.73
C THR A 141 3.92 12.65 10.07
N SER A 142 3.78 13.49 9.06
CA SER A 142 3.34 14.89 9.20
C SER A 142 1.91 15.14 8.71
N GLY A 143 1.17 14.09 8.33
CA GLY A 143 -0.17 14.23 7.78
C GLY A 143 -0.77 12.92 7.29
N ASP A 144 -1.20 12.92 6.03
CA ASP A 144 -2.06 11.91 5.41
C ASP A 144 -1.45 10.50 5.34
N THR A 145 -0.12 10.37 5.23
CA THR A 145 0.55 9.05 5.22
C THR A 145 0.20 8.21 6.43
N GLY A 146 0.06 8.83 7.61
CA GLY A 146 -0.35 8.12 8.83
C GLY A 146 -1.80 7.65 8.77
N SER A 147 -2.70 8.49 8.25
CA SER A 147 -4.11 8.12 8.05
C SER A 147 -4.25 6.92 7.12
N SER A 148 -3.58 6.93 5.96
CA SER A 148 -3.60 5.80 5.01
C SER A 148 -3.00 4.53 5.60
N ALA A 149 -1.88 4.65 6.33
CA ALA A 149 -1.24 3.50 6.97
C ALA A 149 -2.15 2.88 8.03
N ILE A 150 -2.79 3.69 8.89
CA ILE A 150 -3.77 3.19 9.87
C ILE A 150 -4.94 2.50 9.16
N GLU A 151 -5.55 3.12 8.17
CA GLU A 151 -6.69 2.54 7.46
C GLU A 151 -6.34 1.24 6.74
N SER A 152 -5.08 1.06 6.31
CA SER A 152 -4.65 -0.19 5.67
C SER A 152 -4.54 -1.39 6.61
N VAL A 153 -4.27 -1.18 7.91
CA VAL A 153 -3.98 -2.29 8.83
C VAL A 153 -4.87 -2.34 10.07
N ARG A 154 -5.74 -1.35 10.30
CA ARG A 154 -6.68 -1.37 11.43
C ARG A 154 -7.53 -2.63 11.41
N GLY A 155 -7.67 -3.28 12.56
CA GLY A 155 -8.43 -4.51 12.74
C GLY A 155 -7.70 -5.79 12.30
N LEU A 156 -6.50 -5.72 11.73
CA LEU A 156 -5.69 -6.91 11.43
C LEU A 156 -5.07 -7.48 12.72
N HIS A 157 -5.35 -8.75 13.03
CA HIS A 157 -4.98 -9.35 14.32
C HIS A 157 -3.47 -9.61 14.52
N LEU A 158 -2.71 -9.69 13.43
CA LEU A 158 -1.27 -9.98 13.45
C LEU A 158 -0.42 -8.76 13.09
N VAL A 159 -1.04 -7.57 13.05
CA VAL A 159 -0.36 -6.32 12.74
C VAL A 159 -0.71 -5.28 13.80
N ASP A 160 0.28 -4.76 14.49
CA ASP A 160 0.15 -3.53 15.26
C ASP A 160 0.71 -2.35 14.47
N ILE A 161 0.12 -1.16 14.63
CA ILE A 161 0.67 0.08 14.07
C ILE A 161 0.85 1.14 15.15
N VAL A 162 2.06 1.69 15.21
CA VAL A 162 2.46 2.80 16.06
C VAL A 162 2.73 4.02 15.20
N VAL A 163 1.86 5.03 15.29
CA VAL A 163 2.00 6.29 14.55
C VAL A 163 2.51 7.40 15.45
N ILE A 164 3.64 7.99 15.08
CA ILE A 164 4.24 9.14 15.75
C ILE A 164 3.85 10.41 14.99
N LEU A 165 3.03 11.24 15.63
CA LEU A 165 2.47 12.47 15.07
C LEU A 165 3.04 13.71 15.78
N PRO A 166 3.89 14.53 15.14
CA PRO A 166 4.38 15.77 15.72
C PRO A 166 3.27 16.80 15.82
N ARG A 167 3.09 17.38 17.01
CA ARG A 167 2.02 18.35 17.29
C ARG A 167 2.07 19.56 16.35
N GLY A 168 0.93 19.92 15.79
CA GLY A 168 0.75 21.12 14.95
C GLY A 168 1.40 21.02 13.57
N ARG A 169 1.76 19.81 13.11
CA ARG A 169 2.37 19.60 11.79
C ARG A 169 1.41 19.07 10.73
N CYS A 170 0.18 18.71 11.11
CA CYS A 170 -0.88 18.29 10.20
C CYS A 170 -2.14 19.13 10.36
N THR A 171 -3.06 19.03 9.40
CA THR A 171 -4.40 19.63 9.52
C THR A 171 -5.22 18.92 10.60
N LEU A 172 -6.28 19.59 11.09
CA LEU A 172 -7.21 18.99 12.06
C LEU A 172 -7.92 17.75 11.50
N ILE A 173 -8.20 17.72 10.19
CA ILE A 173 -8.84 16.57 9.53
C ILE A 173 -7.90 15.36 9.57
N GLN A 174 -6.64 15.53 9.18
CA GLN A 174 -5.63 14.47 9.23
C GLN A 174 -5.38 14.00 10.66
N GLU A 175 -5.28 14.93 11.62
CA GLU A 175 -5.12 14.58 13.04
C GLU A 175 -6.28 13.71 13.52
N ARG A 176 -7.52 14.06 13.18
CA ARG A 176 -8.71 13.27 13.56
C ARG A 176 -8.73 11.92 12.88
N GLN A 177 -8.44 11.83 11.58
CA GLN A 177 -8.35 10.55 10.87
C GLN A 177 -7.40 9.56 11.54
N MET A 178 -6.34 10.03 12.20
CA MET A 178 -5.45 9.17 12.97
C MET A 178 -5.96 8.92 14.39
N THR A 179 -6.33 9.98 15.12
CA THR A 179 -6.57 9.92 16.58
C THR A 179 -7.96 9.43 17.00
N THR A 180 -8.91 9.28 16.06
CA THR A 180 -10.26 8.79 16.35
C THR A 180 -10.50 7.34 15.95
N VAL A 181 -9.46 6.62 15.52
CA VAL A 181 -9.53 5.18 15.24
C VAL A 181 -9.43 4.43 16.56
N LEU A 182 -10.40 3.56 16.84
CA LEU A 182 -10.56 2.88 18.13
C LEU A 182 -10.12 1.41 18.10
N ASP A 183 -9.69 0.90 16.94
CA ASP A 183 -9.23 -0.48 16.80
C ASP A 183 -8.02 -0.73 17.71
N ASN A 184 -8.03 -1.86 18.41
CA ASN A 184 -7.06 -2.17 19.47
C ASN A 184 -5.61 -2.21 19.00
N ASN A 185 -5.38 -2.52 17.72
CA ASN A 185 -4.05 -2.64 17.10
C ASN A 185 -3.49 -1.30 16.59
N VAL A 186 -4.18 -0.19 16.85
CA VAL A 186 -3.80 1.15 16.42
C VAL A 186 -3.36 1.99 17.62
N HIS A 187 -2.12 2.46 17.57
CA HIS A 187 -1.52 3.27 18.63
C HIS A 187 -1.01 4.59 18.07
N VAL A 188 -1.58 5.71 18.51
CA VAL A 188 -1.18 7.04 18.03
C VAL A 188 -0.52 7.84 19.15
N PHE A 189 0.76 8.13 18.98
CA PHE A 189 1.56 8.92 19.91
C PHE A 189 1.74 10.33 19.37
N ARG A 190 1.20 11.30 20.10
CA ARG A 190 1.34 12.72 19.78
C ARG A 190 2.59 13.29 20.45
N GLY A 191 3.58 13.69 19.65
CA GLY A 191 4.82 14.25 20.15
C GLY A 191 4.66 15.63 20.81
N ILE A 192 5.53 15.93 21.78
CA ILE A 192 5.75 17.29 22.32
C ILE A 192 6.61 18.04 21.29
N LYS A 193 6.35 19.36 21.07
CA LYS A 193 6.99 20.24 20.07
C LYS A 193 8.36 19.73 19.58
N ALA A 194 8.39 19.05 18.43
CA ALA A 194 9.62 18.60 17.80
C ALA A 194 9.73 19.19 16.38
N ASN A 195 10.93 19.65 16.02
CA ASN A 195 11.26 20.04 14.66
C ASN A 195 11.58 18.78 13.85
N TYR A 196 11.08 18.73 12.62
CA TYR A 196 11.17 17.57 11.70
C TYR A 196 12.59 17.01 11.54
N TYR A 197 13.62 17.84 11.74
CA TYR A 197 15.03 17.49 11.59
C TYR A 197 15.68 16.77 12.79
N SER A 198 14.94 16.45 13.86
CA SER A 198 15.51 15.82 15.07
C SER A 198 15.50 14.28 15.06
N MET A 199 15.20 13.65 13.92
CA MET A 199 15.13 12.18 13.78
C MET A 199 16.03 11.64 12.65
N GLY A 200 17.13 12.32 12.34
CA GLY A 200 18.17 11.86 11.41
C GLY A 200 19.47 11.54 12.13
#